data_AF-A0A1B6JEY4-F1
#
_entry.id   AF-A0A1B6JEY4-F1
#
_cell.length_a   1.000
_cell.length_b   1.000
_cell.length_c   1.000
_cell.angle_alpha   90.00
_cell.angle_beta   90.00
_cell.angle_gamma   90.00
#
_symmetry.space_group_name_H-M   'P 1'
#
loop_
_entity.id
_entity.type
_entity.pdbx_description
1 polymer ?
#
loop_
_entity_poly.entity_id
_entity_poly.type
_entity_poly.pdbx_seq_one_letter_code
_entity_poly.pdbx_strand_id
1 'polypeptide(L)'
;TLHKDSVGHVGFHFKDGEIFRLVKDSSAARNGVLTEHHLLEVDGQNVVGLKDKEIATIIEKAPPVVTITVIPTFVYNHIMKKMASNLVKAAMDHSVPSL
;
A
#
# COMPACT_ATOMS: atom_id res chain seq x y z
N THR A 1 -10.63 5.63 1.47
CA THR A 1 -11.11 4.26 1.71
C THR A 1 -11.53 3.62 0.42
N LEU A 2 -11.30 2.32 0.26
CA LEU A 2 -11.55 1.52 -0.93
C LEU A 2 -12.49 0.37 -0.57
N HIS A 3 -13.19 -0.12 -1.57
CA HIS A 3 -14.14 -1.24 -1.44
C HIS A 3 -13.74 -2.33 -2.42
N LYS A 4 -13.62 -3.56 -1.92
CA LYS A 4 -13.38 -4.73 -2.76
C LYS A 4 -14.58 -4.99 -3.67
N ASP A 5 -14.31 -5.38 -4.90
CA ASP A 5 -15.32 -5.88 -5.83
C ASP A 5 -15.72 -7.34 -5.49
N SER A 6 -16.59 -7.93 -6.31
CA SER A 6 -17.07 -9.32 -6.12
C SER A 6 -15.97 -10.38 -6.24
N VAL A 7 -14.79 -10.04 -6.77
CA VAL A 7 -13.63 -10.94 -6.87
C VAL A 7 -12.51 -10.54 -5.89
N GLY A 8 -12.75 -9.60 -4.98
CA GLY A 8 -11.83 -9.23 -3.90
C GLY A 8 -10.83 -8.12 -4.25
N HIS A 9 -10.93 -7.48 -5.41
CA HIS A 9 -9.97 -6.45 -5.84
C HIS A 9 -10.40 -5.02 -5.48
N VAL A 10 -9.44 -4.20 -5.08
CA VAL A 10 -9.64 -2.75 -4.82
C VAL A 10 -9.39 -1.88 -6.06
N GLY A 11 -8.60 -2.36 -7.02
CA GLY A 11 -8.50 -1.77 -8.36
C GLY A 11 -7.28 -0.92 -8.68
N PHE A 12 -6.10 -1.23 -8.14
CA PHE A 12 -4.84 -0.63 -8.57
C PHE A 12 -3.76 -1.70 -8.72
N HIS A 13 -2.75 -1.40 -9.54
CA HIS A 13 -1.53 -2.17 -9.66
C HIS A 13 -0.40 -1.40 -8.99
N PHE A 14 0.45 -2.13 -8.28
CA PHE A 14 1.65 -1.59 -7.66
C PHE A 14 2.85 -2.49 -7.95
N LYS A 15 4.05 -1.90 -7.84
CA LYS A 15 5.33 -2.58 -7.99
C LYS A 15 6.36 -1.91 -7.09
N ASP A 16 7.13 -2.70 -6.35
CA ASP A 16 8.09 -2.22 -5.35
C ASP A 16 7.43 -1.24 -4.36
N GLY A 17 6.18 -1.52 -3.97
CA GLY A 17 5.35 -0.66 -3.13
C GLY A 17 4.76 0.59 -3.82
N GLU A 18 5.12 0.90 -5.07
CA GLU A 18 4.62 2.05 -5.82
C GLU A 18 3.39 1.72 -6.67
N ILE A 19 2.32 2.51 -6.53
CA ILE A 19 1.13 2.44 -7.39
C ILE A 19 1.45 3.05 -8.76
N PHE A 20 1.36 2.26 -9.83
CA PHE A 20 1.71 2.71 -11.19
C PHE A 20 0.55 2.66 -12.19
N ARG A 21 -0.57 2.01 -11.85
CA ARG A 21 -1.76 1.94 -12.72
C ARG A 21 -3.03 1.75 -11.91
N LEU A 22 -4.13 2.35 -12.38
CA LEU A 22 -5.47 2.14 -11.85
C LEU A 22 -6.30 1.28 -12.81
N VAL A 23 -7.15 0.43 -12.26
CA VAL A 23 -8.16 -0.30 -13.02
C VAL A 23 -9.34 0.63 -13.27
N LYS A 24 -9.80 0.72 -14.52
CA LYS A 24 -10.95 1.55 -14.90
C LYS A 24 -12.21 1.10 -14.14
N ASP A 25 -13.05 2.07 -13.77
CA ASP A 25 -14.33 1.83 -13.08
C ASP A 25 -14.21 1.05 -11.76
N SER A 26 -13.01 1.05 -11.17
CA SER A 26 -12.74 0.39 -9.89
C SER A 26 -12.97 1.32 -8.69
N SER A 27 -12.90 0.75 -7.48
CA SER A 27 -12.98 1.55 -6.26
C SER A 27 -11.82 2.53 -6.13
N ALA A 28 -10.60 2.11 -6.47
CA ALA A 28 -9.43 2.99 -6.51
C ALA A 28 -9.62 4.18 -7.45
N ALA A 29 -10.14 3.95 -8.66
CA ALA A 29 -10.41 5.02 -9.62
C ALA A 29 -11.48 6.01 -9.12
N ARG A 30 -12.58 5.49 -8.52
CA ARG A 30 -13.65 6.35 -7.97
C ARG A 30 -13.23 7.17 -6.75
N ASN A 31 -12.30 6.64 -5.95
CA ASN A 31 -11.82 7.30 -4.74
C ASN A 31 -10.58 8.18 -4.97
N GLY A 32 -10.18 8.40 -6.23
CA GLY A 32 -9.08 9.31 -6.57
C GLY A 32 -7.71 8.84 -6.09
N VAL A 33 -7.47 7.53 -6.01
CA VAL A 33 -6.12 7.00 -5.79
C VAL A 33 -5.21 7.49 -6.91
N LEU A 34 -4.02 7.96 -6.58
CA LEU A 34 -3.07 8.50 -7.54
C LEU A 34 -1.97 7.48 -7.85
N THR A 35 -1.51 7.47 -9.09
CA THR A 35 -0.25 6.82 -9.48
C THR A 35 0.94 7.64 -8.97
N GLU A 36 2.15 7.06 -9.03
CA GLU A 36 3.36 7.70 -8.52
C GLU A 36 3.29 7.99 -7.02
N HIS A 37 2.66 7.07 -6.29
CA HIS A 37 2.54 7.10 -4.83
C HIS A 37 2.92 5.73 -4.26
N HIS A 38 3.69 5.75 -3.16
CA HIS A 38 4.05 4.55 -2.44
C HIS A 38 3.04 4.23 -1.33
N LEU A 39 2.74 2.94 -1.18
CA LEU A 39 1.97 2.41 -0.07
C LEU A 39 2.80 2.51 1.22
N LEU A 40 2.22 3.13 2.24
CA LEU A 40 2.78 3.17 3.59
C LEU A 40 2.07 2.18 4.51
N GLU A 41 0.74 2.17 4.46
CA GLU A 41 -0.08 1.33 5.33
C GLU A 41 -1.28 0.74 4.56
N VAL A 42 -1.73 -0.43 5.01
CA VAL A 42 -2.99 -1.07 4.63
C VAL A 42 -3.76 -1.37 5.92
N ASP A 43 -4.91 -0.74 6.11
CA ASP A 43 -5.72 -0.80 7.34
C ASP A 43 -4.91 -0.55 8.62
N GLY A 44 -3.99 0.43 8.56
CA GLY A 44 -3.10 0.80 9.66
C GLY A 44 -1.90 -0.14 9.87
N GLN A 45 -1.84 -1.28 9.17
CA GLN A 45 -0.65 -2.12 9.16
C GLN A 45 0.40 -1.50 8.23
N ASN A 46 1.57 -1.16 8.77
CA ASN A 46 2.69 -0.66 7.98
C ASN A 46 3.19 -1.72 6.99
N VAL A 47 3.36 -1.31 5.72
CA VAL A 47 3.82 -2.17 4.62
C VAL A 47 5.15 -1.72 3.99
N VAL A 48 5.78 -0.67 4.53
CA VAL A 48 7.04 -0.12 3.99
C VAL A 48 8.16 -1.16 4.05
N GLY A 49 8.78 -1.46 2.91
CA GLY A 49 9.92 -2.40 2.86
C GLY A 49 9.54 -3.88 2.79
N LEU A 50 8.24 -4.22 2.86
CA LEU A 50 7.74 -5.56 2.55
C LEU A 50 7.82 -5.84 1.05
N LYS A 51 7.93 -7.12 0.68
CA LYS A 51 7.87 -7.51 -0.73
C LYS A 51 6.45 -7.38 -1.25
N ASP A 52 6.30 -7.10 -2.55
CA ASP A 52 4.96 -6.93 -3.16
C ASP A 52 4.01 -8.11 -2.91
N LYS A 53 4.54 -9.34 -2.86
CA LYS A 53 3.75 -10.53 -2.55
C LYS A 53 3.12 -10.48 -1.15
N GLU A 54 3.84 -9.94 -0.17
CA GLU A 54 3.38 -9.81 1.21
C GLU A 54 2.32 -8.71 1.29
N ILE A 55 2.56 -7.57 0.65
CA ILE A 55 1.58 -6.46 0.55
C ILE A 55 0.28 -6.95 -0.12
N ALA A 56 0.39 -7.69 -1.22
CA ALA A 56 -0.76 -8.26 -1.91
C ALA A 56 -1.55 -9.23 -0.99
N THR A 57 -0.83 -10.06 -0.21
CA THR A 57 -1.46 -10.97 0.76
C THR A 57 -2.19 -10.21 1.88
N ILE A 58 -1.62 -9.09 2.34
CA ILE A 58 -2.27 -8.22 3.34
C ILE A 58 -3.56 -7.63 2.76
N ILE A 59 -3.51 -7.06 1.56
CA ILE A 59 -4.69 -6.50 0.88
C ILE A 59 -5.74 -7.59 0.62
N GLU A 60 -5.35 -8.80 0.21
CA GLU A 60 -6.25 -9.92 -0.03
C GLU A 60 -7.00 -10.35 1.24
N LYS A 61 -6.29 -10.45 2.37
CA LYS A 61 -6.87 -10.83 3.67
C LYS A 61 -7.62 -9.71 4.38
N ALA A 62 -7.44 -8.46 3.95
CA ALA A 62 -8.13 -7.32 4.52
C ALA A 62 -9.68 -7.46 4.44
N PRO A 63 -10.45 -6.74 5.26
CA PRO A 63 -11.91 -6.70 5.14
C PRO A 63 -12.40 -6.19 3.78
N PRO A 64 -13.71 -6.28 3.49
CA PRO A 64 -14.29 -5.74 2.24
C PRO A 64 -14.03 -4.23 2.04
N VAL A 65 -13.85 -3.49 3.13
CA VAL A 65 -13.50 -2.08 3.13
C VAL A 65 -12.03 -1.97 3.54
N VAL A 66 -11.21 -1.37 2.69
CA VAL A 66 -9.75 -1.26 2.86
C VAL A 66 -9.35 0.21 2.86
N THR A 67 -8.60 0.64 3.86
CA THR A 67 -7.99 1.97 3.92
C THR A 67 -6.51 1.86 3.60
N ILE A 68 -6.02 2.70 2.70
CA ILE A 68 -4.59 2.76 2.39
C ILE A 68 -4.06 4.15 2.75
N THR A 69 -2.87 4.18 3.33
CA THR A 69 -2.09 5.41 3.51
C THR A 69 -1.02 5.43 2.43
N VAL A 70 -0.95 6.52 1.68
CA VAL A 70 0.01 6.67 0.57
C VAL A 70 0.76 7.98 0.65
N ILE A 71 1.94 8.03 0.04
CA ILE A 71 2.76 9.23 -0.06
C ILE A 71 3.30 9.38 -1.49
N PRO A 72 3.45 10.60 -2.02
CA PRO A 72 4.07 10.78 -3.33
C PRO A 72 5.46 10.14 -3.40
N THR A 73 5.73 9.40 -4.48
CA THR A 73 6.97 8.66 -4.69
C THR A 73 8.21 9.54 -4.54
N PHE A 74 8.16 10.80 -4.96
CA PHE A 74 9.30 11.71 -4.82
C PHE A 74 9.68 11.96 -3.35
N VAL A 75 8.68 12.10 -2.47
CA VAL A 75 8.89 12.31 -1.02
C VAL A 75 9.39 11.03 -0.39
N TYR A 76 8.76 9.90 -0.72
CA TYR A 76 9.20 8.57 -0.28
C TYR A 76 10.68 8.36 -0.60
N ASN A 77 11.07 8.54 -1.87
CA ASN A 77 12.44 8.37 -2.32
C ASN A 77 13.42 9.32 -1.62
N HIS A 78 13.01 10.56 -1.32
CA HIS A 78 13.86 11.50 -0.61
C HIS A 78 14.16 11.02 0.83
N ILE A 79 13.14 10.53 1.54
CA ILE A 79 13.27 9.98 2.89
C ILE A 79 14.11 8.70 2.86
N MET A 80 13.77 7.76 1.97
CA MET A 80 14.42 6.45 1.88
C MET A 80 15.90 6.53 1.55
N LYS A 81 16.33 7.52 0.76
CA LYS A 81 17.76 7.78 0.47
C LYS A 81 18.61 8.05 1.71
N LYS A 82 18.00 8.54 2.80
CA LYS A 82 18.68 8.87 4.06
C LYS A 82 18.42 7.85 5.16
N MET A 83 17.63 6.82 4.89
CA MET A 83 17.30 5.76 5.83
C MET A 83 18.32 4.63 5.78
N ALA A 84 18.71 4.10 6.94
CA ALA A 84 19.55 2.92 7.02
C ALA A 84 18.79 1.69 6.48
N SER A 85 19.41 0.90 5.60
CA SER A 85 18.75 -0.27 5.00
C SER A 85 18.27 -1.30 6.02
N ASN A 86 18.99 -1.45 7.14
CA ASN A 86 18.61 -2.35 8.23
C ASN A 86 17.38 -1.85 8.99
N LEU A 87 17.19 -0.53 9.10
CA LEU A 87 16.00 0.04 9.72
C LEU A 87 14.75 -0.37 8.94
N VAL A 88 14.80 -0.20 7.62
CA VAL A 88 13.70 -0.52 6.69
C VAL A 88 13.37 -2.02 6.69
N LYS A 89 14.39 -2.89 6.72
CA LYS A 89 14.18 -4.33 6.54
C LYS A 89 13.90 -5.10 7.83
N ALA A 90 14.35 -4.61 8.98
CA ALA A 90 14.39 -5.41 10.20
C ALA A 90 13.86 -4.71 11.45
N ALA A 91 13.74 -3.38 11.46
CA ALA A 91 13.33 -2.63 12.65
C ALA A 91 12.01 -1.86 12.48
N MET A 92 11.43 -1.86 11.29
CA MET A 92 10.06 -1.37 11.09
C MET A 92 9.06 -2.38 11.66
N ASP A 93 8.05 -1.86 12.36
CA ASP A 93 6.95 -2.67 12.88
C ASP A 93 5.95 -2.95 11.75
N HIS A 94 5.63 -4.23 11.55
CA HIS A 94 4.65 -4.72 10.59
C HIS A 94 3.53 -5.50 11.27
N SER A 95 3.42 -5.40 12.59
CA SER A 95 2.34 -6.01 13.34
C SER A 95 0.98 -5.45 12.92
N VAL A 96 -0.04 -6.30 12.98
CA VAL A 96 -1.41 -5.87 12.74
C VAL A 96 -1.84 -4.99 13.92
N PRO A 97 -2.38 -3.78 13.69
CA PRO A 97 -2.81 -2.92 14.78
C PRO A 97 -3.80 -3.64 15.70
N SER A 98 -3.57 -3.58 17.01
CA SER A 98 -4.53 -4.05 18.01
C SER A 98 -5.72 -3.10 18.07
N LEU A 99 -6.94 -3.64 17.99
CA LEU A 99 -8.20 -2.92 18.21
C LEU A 99 -8.31 -2.37 19.63
#